data_AF-A0A8I2K0H6-F1
#
_entry.id   AF-A0A8I2K0H6-F1
#
_cell.length_a   1.000
_cell.length_b   1.000
_cell.length_c   1.000
_cell.angle_alpha   90.00
_cell.angle_beta   90.00
_cell.angle_gamma   90.00
#
_symmetry.space_group_name_H-M   'P 1'
#
loop_
_entity.id
_entity.type
_entity.pdbx_description
1 polymer ?
#
loop_
_entity_poly.entity_id
_entity_poly.type
_entity_poly.pdbx_seq_one_letter_code
_entity_poly.pdbx_strand_id
1 'polypeptide(L)'
;KTAREAVLIAAKLLDQYGYNASGRNLNIVGPHEAWQLQMVRGKNYVARRVQENEVAIIANTFSIREVDMKDKKNFICSPTLISYASKRGWYDPKKDGKFDFAKAYAPERNHKSPGNTHRQWIMAKLLNKNFPITPEESTNGVMPVAVKADRKLSLRDIMAIFRSHYEGTSLDKSGFTRDKEYKITPHKTPSNICNYGTHRTTIIQQRSWLPPAVGTVTWRALDEPCISGFVPWYLGATRIPEEFRKAPESLYTTKRDLLDFHFKAPVETWDLDMETASGVFTHLGRMVDANYGSVIDYVKSQWQKFEDQAFALQPVVEKSALELYNKDKDLAHEYLNLYTASQAIKSLKTAKSMLKTIKDQLWRGYKKIRVAIKVDPAVFEKFVGKYITGDKEDFYILKKGNRLYIRTGRGNQYELFPESEKFYFLKIANVQVAFQENSEGKITKFILYVDSRKIEAEKETR
;
A
#
# COMPACT_ATOMS: atom_id res chain seq x y z
N LYS A 1 -25.50 2.75 17.57
CA LYS A 1 -24.67 3.73 18.31
C LYS A 1 -24.05 4.72 17.32
N THR A 2 -23.85 5.97 17.69
CA THR A 2 -23.37 7.07 16.81
C THR A 2 -21.92 7.48 17.12
N ALA A 3 -21.32 8.29 16.24
CA ALA A 3 -19.98 8.84 16.48
C ALA A 3 -19.98 9.78 17.70
N ARG A 4 -21.03 10.60 17.86
CA ARG A 4 -21.20 11.47 19.02
C ARG A 4 -21.27 10.69 20.33
N GLU A 5 -21.99 9.56 20.37
CA GLU A 5 -22.02 8.69 21.55
C GLU A 5 -20.63 8.14 21.90
N ALA A 6 -19.83 7.77 20.90
CA ALA A 6 -18.45 7.34 21.13
C ALA A 6 -17.56 8.48 21.68
N VAL A 7 -17.75 9.72 21.22
CA VAL A 7 -17.09 10.91 21.81
C VAL A 7 -17.50 11.08 23.27
N LEU A 8 -18.79 10.93 23.61
CA LEU A 8 -19.27 11.04 25.00
C LEU A 8 -18.71 9.94 25.91
N ILE A 9 -18.54 8.73 25.39
CA ILE A 9 -17.86 7.65 26.12
C ILE A 9 -16.39 8.02 26.39
N ALA A 10 -15.68 8.51 25.36
CA ALA A 10 -14.30 8.96 25.51
C ALA A 10 -14.18 10.11 26.52
N ALA A 11 -15.09 11.09 26.45
CA ALA A 11 -15.21 12.20 27.40
C ALA A 11 -15.39 11.69 28.84
N LYS A 12 -16.33 10.76 29.08
CA LYS A 12 -16.53 10.16 30.40
C LYS A 12 -15.27 9.48 30.94
N LEU A 13 -14.54 8.76 30.08
CA LEU A 13 -13.27 8.13 30.47
C LEU A 13 -12.19 9.16 30.80
N LEU A 14 -12.11 10.25 30.02
CA LEU A 14 -11.18 11.36 30.29
C LEU A 14 -11.53 12.10 31.59
N ASP A 15 -12.81 12.31 31.87
CA ASP A 15 -13.27 12.93 33.12
C ASP A 15 -12.98 12.04 34.33
N GLN A 16 -13.08 10.71 34.18
CA GLN A 16 -12.79 9.77 35.26
C GLN A 16 -11.28 9.61 35.50
N TYR A 17 -10.54 9.22 34.46
CA TYR A 17 -9.15 8.75 34.57
C TYR A 17 -8.12 9.78 34.09
N GLY A 18 -8.50 10.71 33.22
CA GLY A 18 -7.59 11.60 32.52
C GLY A 18 -6.72 10.89 31.48
N TYR A 19 -5.88 11.68 30.81
CA TYR A 19 -4.90 11.22 29.83
C TYR A 19 -3.48 11.47 30.34
N ASN A 20 -2.57 10.50 30.19
CA ASN A 20 -1.24 10.58 30.81
C ASN A 20 -0.12 11.08 29.87
N ALA A 21 -0.31 11.05 28.54
CA ALA A 21 0.71 11.54 27.61
C ALA A 21 0.56 13.03 27.29
N SER A 22 1.47 13.59 26.50
CA SER A 22 1.51 15.03 26.15
C SER A 22 0.24 15.53 25.46
N GLY A 23 -0.33 14.73 24.57
CA GLY A 23 -1.61 15.00 23.90
C GLY A 23 -2.03 13.87 22.98
N ARG A 24 -3.27 13.91 22.48
CA ARG A 24 -3.79 12.98 21.46
C ARG A 24 -4.88 13.62 20.63
N ASN A 25 -4.91 13.25 19.35
CA ASN A 25 -6.03 13.47 18.46
C ASN A 25 -6.69 12.11 18.16
N LEU A 26 -8.00 11.99 18.34
CA LEU A 26 -8.81 10.85 17.92
C LEU A 26 -9.84 11.31 16.91
N ASN A 27 -9.91 10.63 15.77
CA ASN A 27 -10.94 10.86 14.76
C ASN A 27 -12.00 9.78 14.91
N ILE A 28 -13.20 10.18 15.32
CA ILE A 28 -14.31 9.27 15.59
C ILE A 28 -15.34 9.50 14.48
N VAL A 29 -15.47 8.51 13.61
CA VAL A 29 -16.31 8.59 12.41
C VAL A 29 -17.44 7.57 12.47
N GLY A 30 -18.60 8.00 12.00
CA GLY A 30 -19.77 7.18 11.77
C GLY A 30 -20.33 7.47 10.37
N PRO A 31 -21.34 6.70 9.92
CA PRO A 31 -21.91 6.84 8.57
C PRO A 31 -22.58 8.21 8.28
N HIS A 32 -22.90 9.00 9.32
CA HIS A 32 -23.63 10.27 9.18
C HIS A 32 -22.91 11.47 9.80
N GLU A 33 -21.85 11.25 10.55
CA GLU A 33 -21.12 12.33 11.24
C GLU A 33 -19.70 11.89 11.58
N ALA A 34 -18.81 12.89 11.69
CA ALA A 34 -17.43 12.71 12.10
C ALA A 34 -17.06 13.76 13.16
N TRP A 35 -16.21 13.36 14.09
CA TRP A 35 -15.75 14.20 15.20
C TRP A 35 -14.24 14.09 15.36
N GLN A 36 -13.59 15.22 15.62
CA GLN A 36 -12.20 15.29 16.05
C GLN A 36 -12.17 15.55 17.54
N LEU A 37 -11.69 14.59 18.34
CA LEU A 37 -11.45 14.76 19.77
C LEU A 37 -9.96 15.02 20.01
N GLN A 38 -9.63 16.17 20.58
CA GLN A 38 -8.27 16.56 20.98
C GLN A 38 -8.20 16.67 22.50
N MET A 39 -7.23 15.98 23.10
CA MET A 39 -7.06 15.90 24.55
C MET A 39 -5.62 16.19 24.95
N VAL A 40 -5.45 16.78 26.11
CA VAL A 40 -4.14 17.05 26.73
C VAL A 40 -3.92 16.18 27.95
N ARG A 41 -2.69 16.17 28.48
CA ARG A 41 -2.41 15.55 29.77
C ARG A 41 -3.37 16.07 30.85
N GLY A 42 -3.94 15.17 31.64
CA GLY A 42 -4.99 15.47 32.61
C GLY A 42 -6.39 15.28 32.03
N LYS A 43 -7.35 16.11 32.44
CA LYS A 43 -8.78 15.91 32.16
C LYS A 43 -9.37 16.93 31.18
N ASN A 44 -8.54 17.74 30.52
CA ASN A 44 -9.02 18.75 29.59
C ASN A 44 -9.01 18.24 28.15
N TYR A 45 -10.12 18.46 27.44
CA TYR A 45 -10.30 18.04 26.06
C TYR A 45 -11.34 18.92 25.35
N VAL A 46 -11.27 18.91 24.02
CA VAL A 46 -12.29 19.47 23.12
C VAL A 46 -12.55 18.49 22.00
N ALA A 47 -13.81 18.26 21.67
CA ALA A 47 -14.23 17.60 20.46
C ALA A 47 -14.99 18.58 19.57
N ARG A 48 -14.65 18.60 18.28
CA ARG A 48 -15.33 19.39 17.25
C ARG A 48 -15.98 18.46 16.22
N ARG A 49 -17.24 18.71 15.88
CA ARG A 49 -17.92 18.06 14.77
C ARG A 49 -17.35 18.57 13.45
N VAL A 50 -16.96 17.65 12.58
CA VAL A 50 -16.58 17.95 11.19
C VAL A 50 -17.87 18.22 10.40
N GLN A 51 -17.93 19.36 9.73
CA GLN A 51 -19.12 19.76 8.97
C GLN A 51 -19.26 18.90 7.69
N GLU A 52 -20.48 18.81 7.15
CA GLU A 52 -20.79 17.90 6.03
C GLU A 52 -20.04 18.24 4.73
N ASN A 53 -19.63 19.50 4.56
CA ASN A 53 -18.99 20.01 3.35
C ASN A 53 -17.49 20.28 3.51
N GLU A 54 -16.86 19.83 4.59
CA GLU A 54 -15.43 20.03 4.85
C GLU A 54 -14.71 18.71 5.13
N VAL A 55 -13.39 18.74 5.01
CA VAL A 55 -12.49 17.65 5.37
C VAL A 55 -11.51 18.17 6.41
N ALA A 56 -11.45 17.48 7.55
CA ALA A 56 -10.55 17.85 8.62
C ALA A 56 -9.10 17.44 8.29
N ILE A 57 -8.15 18.37 8.40
CA ILE A 57 -6.74 18.15 8.03
C ILE A 57 -5.85 18.12 9.28
N ILE A 58 -5.21 16.98 9.53
CA ILE A 58 -4.52 16.73 10.80
C ILE A 58 -3.13 16.17 10.55
N ALA A 59 -2.13 16.82 11.16
CA ALA A 59 -0.78 16.28 11.32
C ALA A 59 -0.50 16.02 12.82
N ASN A 60 0.76 15.98 13.24
CA ASN A 60 1.13 15.74 14.64
C ASN A 60 1.09 17.04 15.48
N THR A 61 -0.01 17.79 15.38
CA THR A 61 -0.31 18.99 16.19
C THR A 61 -1.81 19.10 16.49
N PHE A 62 -2.19 19.95 17.45
CA PHE A 62 -3.58 20.32 17.66
C PHE A 62 -4.04 21.26 16.54
N SER A 63 -5.26 21.07 16.07
CA SER A 63 -5.83 21.81 14.95
C SER A 63 -7.11 22.55 15.29
N ILE A 64 -7.78 22.20 16.40
CA ILE A 64 -8.97 22.93 16.85
C ILE A 64 -8.50 24.28 17.41
N ARG A 65 -8.88 25.36 16.73
CA ARG A 65 -8.57 26.75 17.10
C ARG A 65 -9.69 27.31 17.97
N GLU A 66 -10.53 28.17 17.42
CA GLU A 66 -11.67 28.78 18.12
C GLU A 66 -12.63 27.70 18.67
N VAL A 67 -12.96 27.80 19.96
CA VAL A 67 -13.92 26.91 20.64
C VAL A 67 -15.06 27.73 21.23
N ASP A 68 -16.28 27.41 20.80
CA ASP A 68 -17.50 27.91 21.46
C ASP A 68 -18.09 26.80 22.36
N MET A 69 -17.87 26.92 23.67
CA MET A 69 -18.42 25.97 24.64
C MET A 69 -19.95 26.04 24.77
N LYS A 70 -20.62 27.09 24.24
CA LYS A 70 -22.08 27.20 24.24
C LYS A 70 -22.70 26.42 23.08
N ASP A 71 -21.97 26.23 21.98
CA ASP A 71 -22.40 25.42 20.85
C ASP A 71 -22.26 23.91 21.17
N LYS A 72 -23.26 23.37 21.87
CA LYS A 72 -23.33 21.94 22.22
C LYS A 72 -23.61 21.01 21.03
N LYS A 73 -23.95 21.58 19.87
CA LYS A 73 -24.18 20.83 18.63
C LYS A 73 -22.85 20.47 17.97
N ASN A 74 -21.91 21.42 17.92
CA ASN A 74 -20.62 21.22 17.26
C ASN A 74 -19.46 20.99 18.22
N PHE A 75 -19.62 21.28 19.52
CA PHE A 75 -18.58 21.09 20.51
C PHE A 75 -18.99 20.23 21.70
N ILE A 76 -18.06 19.37 22.12
CA ILE A 76 -18.11 18.64 23.40
C ILE A 76 -16.78 18.92 24.10
N CYS A 77 -16.83 19.62 25.24
CA CYS A 77 -15.64 20.11 25.93
C CYS A 77 -15.66 19.69 27.39
N SER A 78 -14.48 19.45 27.96
CA SER A 78 -14.34 19.34 29.43
C SER A 78 -14.84 20.63 30.10
N PRO A 79 -15.60 20.56 31.22
CA PRO A 79 -16.13 21.74 31.89
C PRO A 79 -15.06 22.77 32.31
N THR A 80 -13.85 22.29 32.63
CA THR A 80 -12.74 23.12 33.12
C THR A 80 -11.88 23.70 32.01
N LEU A 81 -12.16 23.43 30.72
CA LEU A 81 -11.25 23.67 29.59
C LEU A 81 -10.63 25.08 29.58
N ILE A 82 -11.47 26.11 29.67
CA ILE A 82 -11.02 27.51 29.60
C ILE A 82 -10.46 27.95 30.96
N SER A 83 -11.17 27.65 32.06
CA SER A 83 -10.75 28.05 33.41
C SER A 83 -9.37 27.51 33.80
N TYR A 84 -9.03 26.29 33.34
CA TYR A 84 -7.73 25.69 33.57
C TYR A 84 -6.65 26.44 32.80
N ALA A 85 -6.85 26.73 31.51
CA ALA A 85 -5.90 27.50 30.70
C ALA A 85 -5.65 28.90 31.30
N SER A 86 -6.69 29.58 31.77
CA SER A 86 -6.54 30.88 32.44
C SER A 86 -5.76 30.79 33.74
N LYS A 87 -6.05 29.80 34.60
CA LYS A 87 -5.28 29.58 35.85
C LYS A 87 -3.80 29.29 35.60
N ARG A 88 -3.47 28.71 34.45
CA ARG A 88 -2.09 28.42 34.04
C ARG A 88 -1.39 29.61 33.36
N GLY A 89 -2.11 30.71 33.12
CA GLY A 89 -1.59 31.87 32.40
C GLY A 89 -1.45 31.65 30.89
N TRP A 90 -2.11 30.62 30.34
CA TRP A 90 -2.04 30.28 28.91
C TRP A 90 -3.12 30.99 28.06
N TYR A 91 -4.11 31.59 28.72
CA TYR A 91 -5.19 32.32 28.06
C TYR A 91 -5.74 33.42 28.99
N ASP A 92 -5.77 34.66 28.49
CA ASP A 92 -6.44 35.79 29.14
C ASP A 92 -7.59 36.27 28.25
N PRO A 93 -8.87 36.09 28.66
CA PRO A 93 -10.01 36.47 27.83
C PRO A 93 -10.05 37.96 27.48
N LYS A 94 -9.45 38.83 28.30
CA LYS A 94 -9.40 40.27 28.02
C LYS A 94 -8.37 40.63 26.94
N LYS A 95 -7.30 39.84 26.82
CA LYS A 95 -6.19 40.09 25.88
C LYS A 95 -6.30 39.27 24.61
N ASP A 96 -6.70 38.00 24.73
CA ASP A 96 -6.70 37.02 23.65
C ASP A 96 -8.04 36.95 22.90
N GLY A 97 -9.12 37.49 23.47
CA GLY A 97 -10.45 37.42 22.88
C GLY A 97 -11.03 36.00 22.93
N LYS A 98 -11.45 35.46 21.77
CA LYS A 98 -12.04 34.11 21.71
C LYS A 98 -11.02 33.02 22.06
N PHE A 99 -11.47 31.96 22.73
CA PHE A 99 -10.59 30.89 23.17
C PHE A 99 -10.07 30.05 22.00
N ASP A 100 -8.75 29.98 21.82
CA ASP A 100 -8.06 29.15 20.83
C ASP A 100 -7.39 27.95 21.53
N PHE A 101 -7.97 26.75 21.36
CA PHE A 101 -7.50 25.55 22.07
C PHE A 101 -6.06 25.18 21.69
N ALA A 102 -5.77 25.09 20.39
CA ALA A 102 -4.44 24.73 19.91
C ALA A 102 -3.37 25.75 20.34
N LYS A 103 -3.67 27.06 20.33
CA LYS A 103 -2.76 28.10 20.85
C LYS A 103 -2.54 27.96 22.36
N ALA A 104 -3.60 27.73 23.14
CA ALA A 104 -3.52 27.66 24.60
C ALA A 104 -2.83 26.39 25.11
N TYR A 105 -2.97 25.27 24.40
CA TYR A 105 -2.60 23.94 24.90
C TYR A 105 -1.43 23.26 24.15
N ALA A 106 -0.88 23.86 23.11
CA ALA A 106 0.32 23.36 22.43
C ALA A 106 1.42 24.43 22.31
N PRO A 107 2.70 24.04 22.43
CA PRO A 107 3.82 24.93 22.16
C PRO A 107 3.77 25.50 20.74
N GLU A 108 4.09 26.79 20.60
CA GLU A 108 4.08 27.50 19.31
C GLU A 108 4.93 26.79 18.23
N ARG A 109 6.08 26.25 18.61
CA ARG A 109 6.96 25.49 17.70
C ARG A 109 6.26 24.33 17.00
N ASN A 110 5.22 23.73 17.59
CA ASN A 110 4.49 22.62 16.98
C ASN A 110 3.60 23.09 15.83
N HIS A 111 3.02 24.28 15.97
CA HIS A 111 2.18 24.92 14.96
C HIS A 111 3.00 25.54 13.85
N LYS A 112 4.25 25.90 14.10
CA LYS A 112 5.18 26.41 13.09
C LYS A 112 6.10 25.35 12.48
N SER A 113 6.01 24.09 12.94
CA SER A 113 6.87 23.02 12.46
C SER A 113 6.53 22.65 11.02
N PRO A 114 7.48 22.73 10.06
CA PRO A 114 7.29 22.23 8.70
C PRO A 114 6.87 20.76 8.65
N GLY A 115 7.30 19.98 9.65
CA GLY A 115 6.86 18.60 9.83
C GLY A 115 5.35 18.48 10.02
N ASN A 116 4.63 19.50 10.45
CA ASN A 116 3.18 19.50 10.59
C ASN A 116 2.50 20.34 9.50
N THR A 117 2.96 21.58 9.31
CA THR A 117 2.30 22.56 8.45
C THR A 117 2.35 22.17 6.99
N HIS A 118 3.48 21.64 6.50
CA HIS A 118 3.58 21.19 5.11
C HIS A 118 2.64 20.00 4.83
N ARG A 119 2.51 19.06 5.78
CA ARG A 119 1.58 17.92 5.64
C ARG A 119 0.13 18.39 5.60
N GLN A 120 -0.25 19.32 6.47
CA GLN A 120 -1.58 19.92 6.44
C GLN A 120 -1.80 20.70 5.13
N TRP A 121 -0.77 21.41 4.65
CA TRP A 121 -0.82 22.21 3.43
C TRP A 121 -1.04 21.34 2.20
N ILE A 122 -0.28 20.25 2.03
CA ILE A 122 -0.45 19.38 0.87
C ILE A 122 -1.79 18.65 0.90
N MET A 123 -2.28 18.24 2.08
CA MET A 123 -3.65 17.74 2.22
C MET A 123 -4.66 18.79 1.71
N ALA A 124 -4.55 20.03 2.19
CA ALA A 124 -5.43 21.12 1.78
C ALA A 124 -5.38 21.40 0.27
N LYS A 125 -4.16 21.44 -0.30
CA LYS A 125 -3.93 21.70 -1.73
C LYS A 125 -4.50 20.60 -2.63
N LEU A 126 -4.43 19.34 -2.21
CA LEU A 126 -5.01 18.21 -2.95
C LEU A 126 -6.54 18.16 -2.85
N LEU A 127 -7.10 18.66 -1.74
CA LEU A 127 -8.55 18.80 -1.53
C LEU A 127 -9.14 19.99 -2.30
N ASN A 128 -8.39 21.08 -2.40
CA ASN A 128 -8.80 22.31 -3.06
C ASN A 128 -7.62 22.88 -3.88
N LYS A 129 -7.71 22.79 -5.20
CA LYS A 129 -6.64 23.25 -6.11
C LYS A 129 -6.33 24.74 -5.95
N ASN A 130 -7.30 25.54 -5.52
CA ASN A 130 -7.17 26.98 -5.29
C ASN A 130 -7.00 27.31 -3.79
N PHE A 131 -6.50 26.37 -2.99
CA PHE A 131 -6.21 26.62 -1.58
C PHE A 131 -5.30 27.85 -1.43
N PRO A 132 -5.70 28.88 -0.66
CA PRO A 132 -5.11 30.22 -0.75
C PRO A 132 -3.78 30.37 -0.02
N ILE A 133 -3.45 29.44 0.88
CA ILE A 133 -2.23 29.51 1.68
C ILE A 133 -1.09 28.86 0.88
N THR A 134 0.03 29.55 0.76
CA THR A 134 1.27 29.03 0.15
C THR A 134 2.03 28.11 1.11
N PRO A 135 2.95 27.25 0.60
CA PRO A 135 3.84 26.48 1.46
C PRO A 135 4.57 27.34 2.51
N GLU A 136 5.07 28.50 2.09
CA GLU A 136 5.83 29.43 2.92
C GLU A 136 4.93 30.00 4.03
N GLU A 137 3.74 30.49 3.69
CA GLU A 137 2.76 30.99 4.66
C GLU A 137 2.31 29.91 5.66
N SER A 138 2.24 28.64 5.22
CA SER A 138 1.84 27.54 6.09
C SER A 138 2.78 27.41 7.30
N THR A 139 4.07 27.73 7.15
CA THR A 139 5.07 27.65 8.23
C THR A 139 4.86 28.66 9.36
N ASN A 140 4.03 29.68 9.14
CA ASN A 140 3.65 30.64 10.17
C ASN A 140 2.59 30.08 11.14
N GLY A 141 2.08 28.86 10.89
CA GLY A 141 1.16 28.13 11.78
C GLY A 141 -0.31 28.51 11.65
N VAL A 142 -0.70 29.06 10.49
CA VAL A 142 -2.07 29.53 10.18
C VAL A 142 -2.86 28.48 9.38
N MET A 143 -2.75 27.20 9.75
CA MET A 143 -3.50 26.15 9.05
C MET A 143 -4.93 26.02 9.61
N PRO A 144 -5.96 25.93 8.73
CA PRO A 144 -7.34 25.76 9.19
C PRO A 144 -7.56 24.35 9.76
N VAL A 145 -8.53 24.21 10.66
CA VAL A 145 -8.92 22.92 11.26
C VAL A 145 -9.46 21.92 10.22
N ALA A 146 -10.12 22.45 9.18
CA ALA A 146 -10.74 21.72 8.10
C ALA A 146 -10.76 22.57 6.82
N VAL A 147 -10.88 21.90 5.67
CA VAL A 147 -10.85 22.51 4.34
C VAL A 147 -12.09 22.09 3.58
N LYS A 148 -12.77 23.05 2.96
CA LYS A 148 -13.81 22.76 1.97
C LYS A 148 -13.15 22.32 0.66
N ALA A 149 -13.44 21.09 0.25
CA ALA A 149 -12.95 20.57 -1.03
C ALA A 149 -13.59 21.32 -2.21
N ASP A 150 -12.87 21.41 -3.33
CA ASP A 150 -13.37 22.04 -4.55
C ASP A 150 -14.37 21.18 -5.33
N ARG A 151 -14.51 19.91 -4.94
CA ARG A 151 -15.41 18.90 -5.52
C ARG A 151 -15.74 17.80 -4.51
N LYS A 152 -16.69 16.92 -4.86
CA LYS A 152 -16.91 15.66 -4.13
C LYS A 152 -15.70 14.73 -4.30
N LEU A 153 -15.29 14.09 -3.21
CA LEU A 153 -14.10 13.24 -3.19
C LEU A 153 -14.45 11.78 -3.45
N SER A 154 -13.67 11.16 -4.32
CA SER A 154 -13.59 9.72 -4.49
C SER A 154 -12.62 9.11 -3.49
N LEU A 155 -12.65 7.78 -3.34
CA LEU A 155 -11.66 7.09 -2.54
C LEU A 155 -10.23 7.27 -3.09
N ARG A 156 -10.09 7.38 -4.42
CA ARG A 156 -8.80 7.62 -5.07
C ARG A 156 -8.19 8.96 -4.69
N ASP A 157 -9.02 9.99 -4.48
CA ASP A 157 -8.54 11.29 -4.01
C ASP A 157 -7.91 11.16 -2.62
N ILE A 158 -8.52 10.37 -1.73
CA ILE A 158 -7.99 10.10 -0.38
C ILE A 158 -6.70 9.26 -0.44
N MET A 159 -6.69 8.22 -1.29
CA MET A 159 -5.47 7.42 -1.52
C MET A 159 -4.32 8.28 -2.03
N ALA A 160 -4.58 9.23 -2.94
CA ALA A 160 -3.57 10.14 -3.48
C ALA A 160 -2.97 11.05 -2.41
N ILE A 161 -3.77 11.54 -1.46
CA ILE A 161 -3.27 12.33 -0.32
C ILE A 161 -2.25 11.53 0.48
N PHE A 162 -2.57 10.28 0.82
CA PHE A 162 -1.67 9.42 1.59
C PHE A 162 -0.42 8.99 0.82
N ARG A 163 -0.44 9.05 -0.52
CA ARG A 163 0.68 8.71 -1.40
C ARG A 163 1.62 9.90 -1.69
N SER A 164 1.33 11.09 -1.18
CA SER A 164 2.03 12.31 -1.59
C SER A 164 3.40 12.47 -0.93
N HIS A 165 4.35 12.95 -1.74
CA HIS A 165 5.69 13.42 -1.34
C HIS A 165 5.96 14.83 -1.88
N TYR A 166 4.89 15.63 -2.04
CA TYR A 166 4.94 16.98 -2.58
C TYR A 166 5.31 17.12 -4.07
N GLU A 167 5.25 16.03 -4.85
CA GLU A 167 5.53 16.07 -6.30
C GLU A 167 4.69 17.14 -7.01
N GLY A 168 5.33 17.95 -7.85
CA GLY A 168 4.71 19.09 -8.53
C GLY A 168 4.75 20.40 -7.74
N THR A 169 5.48 20.48 -6.63
CA THR A 169 5.58 21.67 -5.78
C THR A 169 7.03 21.99 -5.40
N SER A 170 7.29 23.19 -4.87
CA SER A 170 8.61 23.60 -4.35
C SER A 170 9.10 22.79 -3.13
N LEU A 171 8.18 22.06 -2.47
CA LEU A 171 8.48 21.22 -1.32
C LEU A 171 9.04 19.85 -1.69
N ASP A 172 8.94 19.43 -2.95
CA ASP A 172 9.54 18.17 -3.40
C ASP A 172 11.07 18.23 -3.31
N LYS A 173 11.65 17.36 -2.49
CA LYS A 173 13.11 17.21 -2.32
C LYS A 173 13.65 15.92 -2.93
N SER A 174 12.82 15.16 -3.64
CA SER A 174 13.22 13.91 -4.28
C SER A 174 13.90 14.12 -5.65
N GLY A 175 13.75 15.33 -6.22
CA GLY A 175 14.25 15.71 -7.54
C GLY A 175 13.22 15.55 -8.66
N PHE A 176 12.13 14.84 -8.40
CA PHE A 176 11.13 14.49 -9.41
C PHE A 176 10.48 15.71 -10.08
N THR A 177 10.13 16.74 -9.31
CA THR A 177 9.48 17.94 -9.85
C THR A 177 10.35 18.67 -10.88
N ARG A 178 11.66 18.73 -10.63
CA ARG A 178 12.63 19.42 -11.50
C ARG A 178 13.00 18.60 -12.72
N ASP A 179 13.36 17.33 -12.50
CA ASP A 179 14.04 16.53 -13.51
C ASP A 179 13.13 15.46 -14.14
N LYS A 180 11.88 15.32 -13.66
CA LYS A 180 10.98 14.20 -13.96
C LYS A 180 11.56 12.82 -13.63
N GLU A 181 12.56 12.81 -12.76
CA GLU A 181 13.25 11.63 -12.27
C GLU A 181 13.48 11.75 -10.76
N TYR A 182 13.27 10.64 -10.04
CA TYR A 182 13.62 10.57 -8.62
C TYR A 182 15.14 10.40 -8.47
N LYS A 183 15.82 11.41 -7.93
CA LYS A 183 17.27 11.37 -7.64
C LYS A 183 17.57 10.66 -6.32
N ILE A 184 16.62 10.71 -5.40
CA ILE A 184 16.61 9.93 -4.16
C ILE A 184 15.21 9.37 -3.93
N THR A 185 15.08 8.31 -3.11
CA THR A 185 13.75 7.86 -2.68
C THR A 185 13.04 9.02 -1.95
N PRO A 186 11.79 9.33 -2.32
CA PRO A 186 11.03 10.36 -1.64
C PRO A 186 10.70 9.96 -0.20
N HIS A 187 10.71 8.67 0.18
CA HIS A 187 10.42 8.25 1.55
C HIS A 187 11.41 8.75 2.59
N LYS A 188 12.62 9.15 2.17
CA LYS A 188 13.66 9.71 3.03
C LYS A 188 13.73 11.24 2.98
N THR A 189 12.85 11.89 2.21
CA THR A 189 12.81 13.36 2.21
C THR A 189 12.01 13.89 3.42
N PRO A 190 12.29 15.11 3.88
CA PRO A 190 11.67 15.62 5.10
C PRO A 190 10.16 15.80 4.98
N SER A 191 9.47 15.61 6.11
CA SER A 191 8.09 16.06 6.32
C SER A 191 7.02 15.45 5.41
N ASN A 192 7.24 14.32 4.76
CA ASN A 192 6.21 13.70 3.90
C ASN A 192 5.07 13.02 4.68
N ILE A 193 3.92 12.88 4.01
CA ILE A 193 2.84 12.02 4.48
C ILE A 193 3.27 10.55 4.29
N CYS A 194 3.64 10.19 3.06
CA CYS A 194 4.21 8.88 2.72
C CYS A 194 5.72 8.89 3.02
N ASN A 195 6.18 8.16 4.05
CA ASN A 195 7.58 8.17 4.47
C ASN A 195 8.04 6.80 5.00
N TYR A 196 9.35 6.64 5.18
CA TYR A 196 10.01 5.36 5.57
C TYR A 196 9.53 4.74 6.89
N GLY A 197 8.85 5.50 7.74
CA GLY A 197 8.26 5.07 9.01
C GLY A 197 6.79 4.65 8.90
N THR A 198 6.22 4.67 7.69
CA THR A 198 4.83 4.28 7.46
C THR A 198 4.73 2.77 7.48
N HIS A 199 4.29 2.19 8.59
CA HIS A 199 4.03 0.75 8.66
C HIS A 199 2.75 0.31 7.94
N ARG A 200 1.75 1.21 7.89
CA ARG A 200 0.43 0.93 7.33
C ARG A 200 -0.35 2.22 7.12
N THR A 201 -1.06 2.29 6.00
CA THR A 201 -2.11 3.29 5.78
C THR A 201 -3.48 2.62 5.80
N THR A 202 -4.47 3.28 6.39
CA THR A 202 -5.84 2.76 6.49
C THR A 202 -6.85 3.85 6.19
N ILE A 203 -7.74 3.58 5.24
CA ILE A 203 -8.89 4.41 4.92
C ILE A 203 -10.15 3.62 5.27
N ILE A 204 -10.94 4.12 6.22
CA ILE A 204 -12.20 3.49 6.62
C ILE A 204 -13.33 4.22 5.91
N GLN A 205 -13.98 3.54 4.96
CA GLN A 205 -15.11 4.03 4.22
C GLN A 205 -16.40 3.47 4.85
N GLN A 206 -17.30 4.33 5.30
CA GLN A 206 -18.60 3.93 5.84
C GLN A 206 -19.73 4.47 4.97
N ARG A 207 -20.54 3.58 4.41
CA ARG A 207 -21.67 3.94 3.54
C ARG A 207 -22.97 3.76 4.28
N SER A 208 -23.65 4.87 4.50
CA SER A 208 -24.89 4.94 5.29
C SER A 208 -26.07 4.18 4.69
N TRP A 209 -26.07 3.94 3.38
CA TRP A 209 -27.15 3.23 2.68
C TRP A 209 -26.98 1.70 2.66
N LEU A 210 -25.95 1.16 3.33
CA LEU A 210 -25.69 -0.27 3.43
C LEU A 210 -25.57 -0.69 4.90
N PRO A 211 -25.93 -1.94 5.26
CA PRO A 211 -25.71 -2.45 6.62
C PRO A 211 -24.21 -2.40 6.95
N PRO A 212 -23.80 -2.12 8.21
CA PRO A 212 -22.39 -1.93 8.54
C PRO A 212 -21.44 -3.03 8.08
N ALA A 213 -21.89 -4.30 8.09
CA ALA A 213 -21.12 -5.46 7.61
C ALA A 213 -20.69 -5.33 6.14
N VAL A 214 -21.54 -4.74 5.29
CA VAL A 214 -21.30 -4.55 3.84
C VAL A 214 -20.82 -3.13 3.54
N GLY A 215 -21.41 -2.13 4.20
CA GLY A 215 -21.19 -0.71 3.98
C GLY A 215 -19.87 -0.17 4.53
N THR A 216 -19.25 -0.86 5.49
CA THR A 216 -17.97 -0.45 6.09
C THR A 216 -16.81 -1.24 5.49
N VAL A 217 -15.93 -0.55 4.77
CA VAL A 217 -14.73 -1.13 4.13
C VAL A 217 -13.49 -0.42 4.63
N THR A 218 -12.56 -1.21 5.13
CA THR A 218 -11.23 -0.78 5.54
C THR A 218 -10.26 -1.04 4.40
N TRP A 219 -9.90 0.01 3.68
CA TRP A 219 -8.89 -0.04 2.62
C TRP A 219 -7.51 0.10 3.25
N ARG A 220 -6.71 -0.95 3.16
CA ARG A 220 -5.45 -1.07 3.89
C ARG A 220 -4.29 -1.27 2.93
N ALA A 221 -3.31 -0.37 2.98
CA ALA A 221 -2.00 -0.55 2.37
C ALA A 221 -0.99 -0.88 3.48
N LEU A 222 -0.21 -1.95 3.29
CA LEU A 222 0.89 -2.30 4.20
C LEU A 222 2.14 -1.54 3.75
N ASP A 223 2.91 -1.06 4.71
CA ASP A 223 4.04 -0.15 4.48
C ASP A 223 3.62 1.15 3.75
N GLU A 224 4.52 1.76 2.99
CA GLU A 224 4.29 3.04 2.32
C GLU A 224 3.24 2.92 1.19
N PRO A 225 2.16 3.72 1.22
CA PRO A 225 1.02 3.55 0.31
C PRO A 225 1.35 3.86 -1.16
N CYS A 226 2.46 4.53 -1.48
CA CYS A 226 2.83 4.82 -2.87
C CYS A 226 3.48 3.62 -3.58
N ILE A 227 3.99 2.65 -2.81
CA ILE A 227 4.60 1.40 -3.29
C ILE A 227 3.81 0.16 -2.85
N SER A 228 2.63 0.35 -2.26
CA SER A 228 1.69 -0.69 -1.88
C SER A 228 0.29 -0.40 -2.44
N GLY A 229 -0.51 -1.45 -2.62
CA GLY A 229 -1.92 -1.35 -2.98
C GLY A 229 -2.82 -1.27 -1.76
N PHE A 230 -3.95 -0.58 -1.88
CA PHE A 230 -5.01 -0.55 -0.88
C PHE A 230 -5.93 -1.78 -1.05
N VAL A 231 -5.80 -2.74 -0.13
CA VAL A 231 -6.60 -3.96 -0.10
C VAL A 231 -7.93 -3.71 0.64
N PRO A 232 -9.10 -4.09 0.08
CA PRO A 232 -10.39 -3.89 0.75
C PRO A 232 -10.71 -4.99 1.79
N TRP A 233 -10.90 -4.57 3.04
CA TRP A 233 -11.33 -5.43 4.14
C TRP A 233 -12.73 -5.02 4.61
N TYR A 234 -13.74 -5.84 4.32
CA TYR A 234 -15.10 -5.55 4.76
C TYR A 234 -15.25 -5.82 6.26
N LEU A 235 -16.01 -4.98 6.98
CA LEU A 235 -16.27 -5.18 8.39
C LEU A 235 -17.02 -6.51 8.66
N GLY A 236 -17.82 -6.97 7.70
CA GLY A 236 -18.48 -8.27 7.75
C GLY A 236 -17.53 -9.47 7.59
N ALA A 237 -16.28 -9.26 7.16
CA ALA A 237 -15.26 -10.30 7.16
C ALA A 237 -14.65 -10.43 8.56
N THR A 238 -15.00 -11.50 9.25
CA THR A 238 -14.58 -11.80 10.63
C THR A 238 -13.33 -12.70 10.71
N ARG A 239 -12.83 -13.20 9.58
CA ARG A 239 -11.61 -14.02 9.49
C ARG A 239 -10.48 -13.28 8.79
N ILE A 240 -9.27 -13.48 9.31
CA ILE A 240 -8.02 -12.94 8.74
C ILE A 240 -7.19 -14.12 8.22
N PRO A 241 -6.70 -14.09 6.96
CA PRO A 241 -5.82 -15.13 6.43
C PRO A 241 -4.56 -15.30 7.28
N GLU A 242 -4.02 -16.52 7.33
CA GLU A 242 -2.88 -16.88 8.17
C GLU A 242 -1.69 -15.94 7.97
N GLU A 243 -1.33 -15.68 6.71
CA GLU A 243 -0.17 -14.86 6.34
C GLU A 243 -0.29 -13.40 6.85
N PHE A 244 -1.51 -12.94 7.16
CA PHE A 244 -1.79 -11.58 7.65
C PHE A 244 -1.96 -11.50 9.18
N ARG A 245 -1.94 -12.64 9.88
CA ARG A 245 -2.07 -12.74 11.35
C ARG A 245 -1.00 -13.60 12.02
N LYS A 246 -0.11 -14.22 11.25
CA LYS A 246 0.99 -15.04 11.74
C LYS A 246 1.87 -14.22 12.66
N ALA A 247 2.22 -14.81 13.79
CA ALA A 247 3.17 -14.28 14.75
C ALA A 247 4.27 -15.35 14.96
N PRO A 248 5.48 -14.97 15.40
CA PRO A 248 6.52 -15.94 15.79
C PRO A 248 5.96 -17.14 16.58
N GLU A 249 6.46 -18.35 16.33
CA GLU A 249 5.97 -19.56 17.01
C GLU A 249 6.09 -19.47 18.54
N SER A 250 7.11 -18.74 19.03
CA SER A 250 7.30 -18.44 20.46
C SER A 250 6.14 -17.65 21.10
N LEU A 251 5.28 -17.03 20.31
CA LEU A 251 4.11 -16.27 20.76
C LEU A 251 2.81 -17.10 20.78
N TYR A 252 2.81 -18.29 20.21
CA TYR A 252 1.59 -18.98 19.77
C TYR A 252 1.13 -20.13 20.67
N THR A 253 1.35 -20.02 21.98
CA THR A 253 1.00 -21.11 22.90
C THR A 253 -0.34 -20.92 23.63
N THR A 254 -0.75 -19.70 23.97
CA THR A 254 -2.03 -19.42 24.65
C THR A 254 -2.59 -18.01 24.38
N LYS A 255 -3.88 -17.77 24.70
CA LYS A 255 -4.45 -16.40 24.74
C LYS A 255 -3.75 -15.49 25.75
N ARG A 256 -3.13 -16.07 26.78
CA ARG A 256 -2.42 -15.33 27.84
C ARG A 256 -1.09 -14.79 27.32
N ASP A 257 -0.36 -15.60 26.55
CA ASP A 257 0.90 -15.20 25.93
C ASP A 257 0.70 -13.97 25.04
N LEU A 258 -0.36 -13.93 24.23
CA LEU A 258 -0.70 -12.76 23.41
C LEU A 258 -0.87 -11.46 24.22
N LEU A 259 -1.38 -11.54 25.45
CA LEU A 259 -1.50 -10.38 26.34
C LEU A 259 -0.15 -10.00 26.95
N ASP A 260 0.63 -10.98 27.39
CA ASP A 260 1.93 -10.77 28.01
C ASP A 260 2.93 -10.15 27.02
N PHE A 261 2.81 -10.47 25.74
CA PHE A 261 3.63 -9.92 24.66
C PHE A 261 3.07 -8.63 24.02
N HIS A 262 1.85 -8.20 24.34
CA HIS A 262 1.24 -6.99 23.74
C HIS A 262 2.08 -5.72 23.99
N PHE A 263 2.71 -5.62 25.16
CA PHE A 263 3.62 -4.52 25.52
C PHE A 263 5.09 -4.95 25.62
N LYS A 264 5.40 -6.22 25.34
CA LYS A 264 6.73 -6.82 25.46
C LYS A 264 7.01 -7.79 24.31
N ALA A 265 6.81 -7.34 23.07
CA ALA A 265 7.00 -8.21 21.90
C ALA A 265 8.42 -8.85 21.91
N PRO A 266 8.55 -10.18 21.68
CA PRO A 266 9.84 -10.85 21.55
C PRO A 266 10.66 -10.24 20.42
N VAL A 267 11.99 -10.34 20.52
CA VAL A 267 12.91 -9.73 19.53
C VAL A 267 12.70 -10.35 18.14
N GLU A 268 12.35 -11.63 18.08
CA GLU A 268 12.08 -12.39 16.85
C GLU A 268 10.85 -11.86 16.10
N THR A 269 9.99 -11.05 16.74
CA THR A 269 8.89 -10.33 16.07
C THR A 269 9.39 -9.40 14.97
N TRP A 270 10.65 -8.98 15.05
CA TRP A 270 11.28 -8.08 14.09
C TRP A 270 12.08 -8.81 13.01
N ASP A 271 12.17 -10.14 13.07
CA ASP A 271 12.85 -10.93 12.06
C ASP A 271 12.11 -10.92 10.72
N LEU A 272 12.86 -10.98 9.63
CA LEU A 272 12.29 -11.03 8.30
C LEU A 272 11.67 -12.41 8.02
N ASP A 273 10.34 -12.50 8.11
CA ASP A 273 9.58 -13.69 7.71
C ASP A 273 8.87 -13.49 6.35
N MET A 274 9.39 -14.15 5.30
CA MET A 274 8.85 -14.11 3.93
C MET A 274 7.57 -14.96 3.72
N GLU A 275 7.12 -15.67 4.75
CA GLU A 275 5.80 -16.29 4.81
C GLU A 275 4.72 -15.31 5.29
N THR A 276 5.10 -14.27 6.02
CA THR A 276 4.17 -13.23 6.50
C THR A 276 3.96 -12.13 5.46
N ALA A 277 2.76 -11.53 5.46
CA ALA A 277 2.50 -10.33 4.68
C ALA A 277 3.37 -9.17 5.15
N SER A 278 3.61 -9.00 6.45
CA SER A 278 4.46 -7.90 6.95
C SER A 278 5.88 -8.02 6.39
N GLY A 279 6.52 -9.19 6.49
CA GLY A 279 7.89 -9.38 6.00
C GLY A 279 8.00 -9.18 4.48
N VAL A 280 7.03 -9.68 3.71
CA VAL A 280 7.04 -9.53 2.25
C VAL A 280 6.86 -8.07 1.81
N PHE A 281 5.90 -7.35 2.38
CA PHE A 281 5.66 -5.94 2.03
C PHE A 281 6.82 -5.05 2.48
N THR A 282 7.36 -5.29 3.68
CA THR A 282 8.52 -4.54 4.17
C THR A 282 9.74 -4.79 3.28
N HIS A 283 10.01 -6.05 2.89
CA HIS A 283 11.10 -6.37 1.98
C HIS A 283 10.93 -5.70 0.60
N LEU A 284 9.70 -5.70 0.07
CA LEU A 284 9.38 -4.98 -1.17
C LEU A 284 9.70 -3.49 -1.02
N GLY A 285 9.28 -2.86 0.08
CA GLY A 285 9.56 -1.45 0.31
C GLY A 285 11.04 -1.13 0.39
N ARG A 286 11.84 -1.95 1.09
CA ARG A 286 13.30 -1.78 1.14
C ARG A 286 13.94 -1.95 -0.24
N MET A 287 13.50 -2.91 -1.04
CA MET A 287 14.01 -3.10 -2.40
C MET A 287 13.66 -1.95 -3.34
N VAL A 288 12.43 -1.44 -3.24
CA VAL A 288 11.99 -0.27 -4.02
C VAL A 288 12.76 0.97 -3.60
N ASP A 289 12.89 1.25 -2.30
CA ASP A 289 13.64 2.42 -1.82
C ASP A 289 15.09 2.45 -2.27
N ALA A 290 15.75 1.29 -2.36
CA ALA A 290 17.12 1.18 -2.83
C ALA A 290 17.27 1.59 -4.31
N ASN A 291 16.19 1.50 -5.11
CA ASN A 291 16.20 1.71 -6.56
C ASN A 291 14.99 2.51 -7.04
N TYR A 292 14.49 3.45 -6.22
CA TYR A 292 13.13 3.98 -6.35
C TYR A 292 12.85 4.52 -7.76
N GLY A 293 13.72 5.39 -8.28
CA GLY A 293 13.55 5.99 -9.59
C GLY A 293 13.48 4.99 -10.76
N SER A 294 14.14 3.84 -10.67
CA SER A 294 14.16 2.86 -11.76
C SER A 294 13.02 1.84 -11.71
N VAL A 295 12.37 1.66 -10.56
CA VAL A 295 11.36 0.60 -10.39
C VAL A 295 9.96 1.12 -10.04
N ILE A 296 9.83 2.37 -9.60
CA ILE A 296 8.57 2.89 -9.06
C ILE A 296 7.42 2.84 -10.06
N ASP A 297 7.66 3.16 -11.33
CA ASP A 297 6.59 3.16 -12.34
C ASP A 297 6.04 1.75 -12.58
N TYR A 298 6.91 0.74 -12.59
CA TYR A 298 6.50 -0.64 -12.64
C TYR A 298 5.66 -1.01 -11.42
N VAL A 299 6.12 -0.70 -10.21
CA VAL A 299 5.41 -1.00 -8.95
C VAL A 299 4.05 -0.34 -8.90
N LYS A 300 3.98 0.97 -9.18
CA LYS A 300 2.73 1.74 -9.25
C LYS A 300 1.77 1.12 -10.26
N SER A 301 2.26 0.69 -11.43
CA SER A 301 1.41 0.06 -12.45
C SER A 301 0.78 -1.25 -11.97
N GLN A 302 1.48 -2.06 -11.17
CA GLN A 302 0.93 -3.31 -10.65
C GLN A 302 -0.14 -3.04 -9.59
N TRP A 303 0.10 -2.10 -8.68
CA TRP A 303 -0.88 -1.74 -7.67
C TRP A 303 -2.09 -1.02 -8.24
N GLN A 304 -1.90 -0.18 -9.25
CA GLN A 304 -2.99 0.44 -9.98
C GLN A 304 -3.91 -0.63 -10.60
N LYS A 305 -3.35 -1.64 -11.29
CA LYS A 305 -4.14 -2.76 -11.83
C LYS A 305 -4.90 -3.53 -10.75
N PHE A 306 -4.26 -3.78 -9.61
CA PHE A 306 -4.90 -4.44 -8.47
C PHE A 306 -6.10 -3.61 -7.95
N GLU A 307 -5.89 -2.31 -7.73
CA GLU A 307 -6.91 -1.39 -7.24
C GLU A 307 -8.05 -1.21 -8.23
N ASP A 308 -7.75 -1.03 -9.51
CA ASP A 308 -8.75 -0.91 -10.59
C ASP A 308 -9.71 -2.10 -10.59
N GLN A 309 -9.16 -3.31 -10.46
CA GLN A 309 -9.97 -4.53 -10.37
C GLN A 309 -10.81 -4.55 -9.09
N ALA A 310 -10.25 -4.19 -7.94
CA ALA A 310 -10.99 -4.13 -6.68
C ALA A 310 -12.16 -3.12 -6.74
N PHE A 311 -11.93 -1.94 -7.33
CA PHE A 311 -12.97 -0.93 -7.56
C PHE A 311 -14.04 -1.39 -8.55
N ALA A 312 -13.64 -2.03 -9.65
CA ALA A 312 -14.59 -2.53 -10.64
C ALA A 312 -15.50 -3.65 -10.09
N LEU A 313 -14.96 -4.52 -9.23
CA LEU A 313 -15.72 -5.61 -8.60
C LEU A 313 -16.62 -5.14 -7.46
N GLN A 314 -16.29 -4.01 -6.82
CA GLN A 314 -16.94 -3.54 -5.60
C GLN A 314 -18.49 -3.51 -5.69
N PRO A 315 -19.13 -2.94 -6.74
CA PRO A 315 -20.59 -2.89 -6.81
C PRO A 315 -21.24 -4.29 -6.85
N VAL A 316 -20.65 -5.24 -7.56
CA VAL A 316 -21.19 -6.61 -7.69
C VAL A 316 -20.98 -7.40 -6.41
N VAL A 317 -19.83 -7.24 -5.77
CA VAL A 317 -19.53 -7.84 -4.46
C VAL A 317 -20.54 -7.38 -3.42
N GLU A 318 -20.84 -6.08 -3.38
CA GLU A 318 -21.74 -5.51 -2.39
C GLU A 318 -23.20 -5.84 -2.65
N LYS A 319 -23.62 -5.85 -3.92
CA LYS A 319 -24.95 -6.32 -4.29
C LYS A 319 -25.15 -7.76 -3.82
N SER A 320 -24.19 -8.65 -4.11
CA SER A 320 -24.26 -10.06 -3.71
C SER A 320 -24.25 -10.22 -2.19
N ALA A 321 -23.36 -9.49 -1.50
CA ALA A 321 -23.29 -9.51 -0.04
C ALA A 321 -24.58 -8.99 0.61
N LEU A 322 -25.21 -7.95 0.04
CA LEU A 322 -26.48 -7.41 0.54
C LEU A 322 -27.64 -8.38 0.33
N GLU A 323 -27.72 -9.01 -0.84
CA GLU A 323 -28.71 -10.04 -1.14
C GLU A 323 -28.60 -11.22 -0.16
N LEU A 324 -27.38 -11.68 0.11
CA LEU A 324 -27.12 -12.70 1.13
C LEU A 324 -27.50 -12.18 2.52
N TYR A 325 -27.10 -10.97 2.88
CA TYR A 325 -27.33 -10.40 4.22
C TYR A 325 -28.81 -10.30 4.58
N ASN A 326 -29.65 -10.01 3.58
CA ASN A 326 -31.10 -9.93 3.75
C ASN A 326 -31.77 -11.31 3.88
N LYS A 327 -31.13 -12.38 3.37
CA LYS A 327 -31.62 -13.77 3.47
C LYS A 327 -31.10 -14.45 4.73
N ASP A 328 -29.78 -14.41 4.91
CA ASP A 328 -29.03 -15.04 5.99
C ASP A 328 -27.73 -14.27 6.23
N LYS A 329 -27.60 -13.70 7.43
CA LYS A 329 -26.43 -12.90 7.80
C LYS A 329 -25.15 -13.73 7.82
N ASP A 330 -25.22 -15.00 8.21
CA ASP A 330 -24.05 -15.87 8.29
C ASP A 330 -23.51 -16.20 6.90
N LEU A 331 -24.39 -16.37 5.91
CA LEU A 331 -23.99 -16.51 4.51
C LEU A 331 -23.30 -15.24 3.98
N ALA A 332 -23.78 -14.05 4.36
CA ALA A 332 -23.12 -12.80 3.98
C ALA A 332 -21.74 -12.66 4.62
N HIS A 333 -21.61 -13.02 5.90
CA HIS A 333 -20.33 -13.03 6.60
C HIS A 333 -19.35 -14.02 5.95
N GLU A 334 -19.81 -15.23 5.60
CA GLU A 334 -19.00 -16.23 4.91
C GLU A 334 -18.55 -15.73 3.53
N TYR A 335 -19.46 -15.17 2.74
CA TYR A 335 -19.14 -14.59 1.44
C TYR A 335 -18.08 -13.48 1.54
N LEU A 336 -18.26 -12.55 2.49
CA LEU A 336 -17.31 -11.47 2.72
C LEU A 336 -15.96 -11.97 3.24
N ASN A 337 -15.96 -13.02 4.08
CA ASN A 337 -14.73 -13.69 4.52
C ASN A 337 -13.94 -14.23 3.32
N LEU A 338 -14.59 -14.97 2.43
CA LEU A 338 -13.95 -15.54 1.24
C LEU A 338 -13.44 -14.43 0.30
N TYR A 339 -14.26 -13.41 0.04
CA TYR A 339 -13.85 -12.29 -0.80
C TYR A 339 -12.64 -11.54 -0.20
N THR A 340 -12.73 -11.09 1.05
CA THR A 340 -11.65 -10.33 1.68
C THR A 340 -10.37 -11.15 1.80
N ALA A 341 -10.46 -12.44 2.16
CA ALA A 341 -9.30 -13.33 2.17
C ALA A 341 -8.67 -13.47 0.78
N SER A 342 -9.49 -13.62 -0.28
CA SER A 342 -8.99 -13.70 -1.65
C SER A 342 -8.23 -12.45 -2.08
N GLN A 343 -8.71 -11.25 -1.72
CA GLN A 343 -8.04 -9.98 -2.05
C GLN A 343 -6.72 -9.83 -1.28
N ALA A 344 -6.68 -10.24 -0.02
CA ALA A 344 -5.47 -10.23 0.80
C ALA A 344 -4.41 -11.21 0.27
N ILE A 345 -4.78 -12.46 -0.04
CA ILE A 345 -3.86 -13.44 -0.62
C ILE A 345 -3.38 -12.99 -2.01
N LYS A 346 -4.27 -12.41 -2.82
CA LYS A 346 -3.91 -11.85 -4.12
C LYS A 346 -2.89 -10.72 -3.99
N SER A 347 -3.07 -9.80 -3.04
CA SER A 347 -2.11 -8.71 -2.85
C SER A 347 -0.73 -9.22 -2.41
N LEU A 348 -0.68 -10.24 -1.55
CA LEU A 348 0.56 -10.91 -1.16
C LEU A 348 1.26 -11.56 -2.38
N LYS A 349 0.50 -12.26 -3.23
CA LYS A 349 1.03 -12.84 -4.47
C LYS A 349 1.56 -11.76 -5.42
N THR A 350 0.85 -10.64 -5.56
CA THR A 350 1.29 -9.49 -6.35
C THR A 350 2.61 -8.93 -5.82
N ALA A 351 2.74 -8.73 -4.50
CA ALA A 351 3.98 -8.27 -3.86
C ALA A 351 5.16 -9.25 -4.11
N LYS A 352 4.95 -10.56 -3.90
CA LYS A 352 5.97 -11.59 -4.19
C LYS A 352 6.38 -11.61 -5.67
N SER A 353 5.43 -11.42 -6.58
CA SER A 353 5.74 -11.33 -8.02
C SER A 353 6.60 -10.11 -8.34
N MET A 354 6.28 -8.95 -7.77
CA MET A 354 7.07 -7.74 -7.97
C MET A 354 8.48 -7.88 -7.41
N LEU A 355 8.64 -8.45 -6.22
CA LEU A 355 9.95 -8.76 -5.65
C LEU A 355 10.81 -9.56 -6.61
N LYS A 356 10.25 -10.64 -7.19
CA LYS A 356 10.95 -11.46 -8.18
C LYS A 356 11.32 -10.64 -9.42
N THR A 357 10.38 -9.88 -9.99
CA THR A 357 10.64 -9.09 -11.19
C THR A 357 11.68 -7.99 -10.97
N ILE A 358 11.61 -7.26 -9.87
CA ILE A 358 12.60 -6.24 -9.50
C ILE A 358 13.96 -6.92 -9.31
N LYS A 359 14.00 -8.07 -8.64
CA LYS A 359 15.23 -8.84 -8.51
C LYS A 359 15.82 -9.22 -9.88
N ASP A 360 15.01 -9.76 -10.77
CA ASP A 360 15.47 -10.14 -12.09
C ASP A 360 15.92 -8.93 -12.92
N GLN A 361 15.28 -7.75 -12.76
CA GLN A 361 15.68 -6.52 -13.44
C GLN A 361 17.04 -5.99 -12.94
N LEU A 362 17.24 -5.93 -11.62
CA LEU A 362 18.44 -5.36 -11.02
C LEU A 362 19.65 -6.31 -11.10
N TRP A 363 19.42 -7.62 -10.97
CA TRP A 363 20.49 -8.63 -10.94
C TRP A 363 20.69 -9.36 -12.28
N ARG A 364 20.19 -8.81 -13.40
CA ARG A 364 20.44 -9.28 -14.78
C ARG A 364 21.92 -9.47 -15.16
N GLY A 365 22.85 -8.96 -14.35
CA GLY A 365 24.30 -9.22 -14.47
C GLY A 365 24.76 -10.62 -14.03
N TYR A 366 23.95 -11.38 -13.29
CA TYR A 366 24.27 -12.77 -12.95
C TYR A 366 23.82 -13.70 -14.09
N LYS A 367 24.75 -14.03 -15.00
CA LYS A 367 24.59 -15.18 -15.90
C LYS A 367 24.28 -16.41 -15.03
N LYS A 368 23.05 -16.93 -15.08
CA LYS A 368 22.72 -18.23 -14.51
C LYS A 368 23.68 -19.24 -15.14
N ILE A 369 24.65 -19.74 -14.38
CA ILE A 369 25.60 -20.74 -14.87
C ILE A 369 24.80 -22.01 -15.13
N ARG A 370 24.50 -22.29 -16.40
CA ARG A 370 23.85 -23.53 -16.81
C ARG A 370 24.93 -24.58 -16.98
N VAL A 371 24.76 -25.72 -16.31
CA VAL A 371 25.68 -26.86 -16.38
C VAL A 371 25.11 -27.86 -17.38
N ALA A 372 25.92 -28.27 -18.35
CA ALA A 372 25.51 -29.28 -19.31
C ALA A 372 25.48 -30.66 -18.64
N ILE A 373 24.42 -31.44 -18.86
CA ILE A 373 24.36 -32.84 -18.44
C ILE A 373 24.84 -33.78 -19.55
N LYS A 374 25.05 -35.07 -19.26
CA LYS A 374 25.31 -36.07 -20.30
C LYS A 374 23.97 -36.66 -20.76
N VAL A 375 23.71 -36.65 -22.07
CA VAL A 375 22.57 -37.35 -22.69
C VAL A 375 23.09 -38.25 -23.80
N ASP A 376 22.34 -39.32 -24.12
CA ASP A 376 22.69 -40.23 -25.21
C ASP A 376 22.66 -39.47 -26.58
N PRO A 377 23.78 -39.39 -27.32
CA PRO A 377 23.81 -38.72 -28.63
C PRO A 377 22.84 -39.30 -29.68
N ALA A 378 22.30 -40.51 -29.47
CA ALA A 378 21.27 -41.10 -30.31
C ALA A 378 19.98 -40.24 -30.35
N VAL A 379 19.63 -39.55 -29.25
CA VAL A 379 18.42 -38.71 -29.20
C VAL A 379 18.47 -37.51 -30.14
N PHE A 380 19.67 -37.05 -30.49
CA PHE A 380 19.86 -35.86 -31.32
C PHE A 380 19.32 -36.01 -32.74
N GLU A 381 19.28 -37.24 -33.26
CA GLU A 381 18.73 -37.49 -34.61
C GLU A 381 17.27 -37.05 -34.73
N LYS A 382 16.49 -37.22 -33.65
CA LYS A 382 15.07 -36.81 -33.63
C LYS A 382 14.90 -35.30 -33.79
N PHE A 383 15.88 -34.52 -33.33
CA PHE A 383 15.82 -33.06 -33.33
C PHE A 383 16.30 -32.43 -34.64
N VAL A 384 17.12 -33.13 -35.44
CA VAL A 384 17.66 -32.60 -36.69
C VAL A 384 16.53 -32.25 -37.66
N GLY A 385 16.63 -31.08 -38.29
CA GLY A 385 15.64 -30.60 -39.25
C GLY A 385 15.65 -29.08 -39.41
N LYS A 386 14.84 -28.63 -40.37
CA LYS A 386 14.49 -27.22 -40.53
C LYS A 386 13.21 -26.92 -39.77
N TYR A 387 13.16 -25.77 -39.12
CA TYR A 387 12.04 -25.30 -38.32
C TYR A 387 11.73 -23.86 -38.70
N ILE A 388 10.44 -23.53 -38.83
CA ILE A 388 9.98 -22.25 -39.37
C ILE A 388 9.07 -21.59 -38.34
N THR A 389 9.35 -20.33 -38.02
CA THR A 389 8.48 -19.52 -37.13
C THR A 389 7.26 -19.00 -37.88
N GLY A 390 6.23 -18.55 -37.15
CA GLY A 390 5.07 -17.88 -37.77
C GLY A 390 5.44 -16.67 -38.64
N ASP A 391 6.54 -16.00 -38.33
CA ASP A 391 7.08 -14.85 -39.08
C ASP A 391 8.04 -15.27 -40.21
N LYS A 392 8.07 -16.56 -40.56
CA LYS A 392 8.89 -17.18 -41.63
C LYS A 392 10.41 -17.09 -41.43
N GLU A 393 10.88 -17.05 -40.18
CA GLU A 393 12.30 -17.21 -39.89
C GLU A 393 12.70 -18.69 -39.88
N ASP A 394 13.80 -19.00 -40.57
CA ASP A 394 14.34 -20.35 -40.69
C ASP A 394 15.37 -20.66 -39.60
N PHE A 395 15.13 -21.74 -38.85
CA PHE A 395 16.06 -22.33 -37.92
C PHE A 395 16.46 -23.73 -38.38
N TYR A 396 17.75 -24.04 -38.29
CA TYR A 396 18.32 -25.33 -38.65
C TYR A 396 18.92 -25.96 -37.40
N ILE A 397 18.43 -27.15 -37.04
CA ILE A 397 19.03 -27.98 -36.01
C ILE A 397 19.89 -29.03 -36.68
N LEU A 398 21.17 -29.07 -36.31
CA LEU A 398 22.20 -29.84 -36.97
C LEU A 398 22.91 -30.73 -35.95
N LYS A 399 23.20 -31.97 -36.33
CA LYS A 399 24.07 -32.88 -35.57
C LYS A 399 25.44 -32.95 -36.23
N LYS A 400 26.51 -32.78 -35.45
CA LYS A 400 27.90 -33.02 -35.89
C LYS A 400 28.58 -33.93 -34.88
N GLY A 401 28.77 -35.20 -35.23
CA GLY A 401 29.21 -36.23 -34.30
C GLY A 401 28.25 -36.34 -33.10
N ASN A 402 28.79 -36.24 -31.89
CA ASN A 402 28.02 -36.34 -30.64
C ASN A 402 27.56 -34.97 -30.10
N ARG A 403 27.40 -33.96 -30.97
CA ARG A 403 27.02 -32.60 -30.58
C ARG A 403 25.88 -32.07 -31.42
N LEU A 404 25.03 -31.27 -30.78
CA LEU A 404 23.86 -30.63 -31.38
C LEU A 404 24.15 -29.13 -31.59
N TYR A 405 23.65 -28.57 -32.67
CA TYR A 405 23.86 -27.17 -33.03
C TYR A 405 22.59 -26.54 -33.57
N ILE A 406 22.47 -25.22 -33.40
CA ILE A 406 21.43 -24.38 -33.98
C ILE A 406 22.05 -23.34 -34.91
N ARG A 407 21.38 -23.06 -36.03
CA ARG A 407 21.75 -22.01 -36.98
C ARG A 407 20.49 -21.30 -37.47
N THR A 408 20.51 -19.97 -37.53
CA THR A 408 19.45 -19.13 -38.13
C THR A 408 19.82 -18.75 -39.55
N GLY A 409 18.98 -19.07 -40.53
CA GLY A 409 19.20 -18.71 -41.95
C GLY A 409 20.61 -19.07 -42.46
N ARG A 410 21.31 -18.07 -43.03
CA ARG A 410 22.73 -18.15 -43.46
C ARG A 410 23.73 -17.69 -42.38
N GLY A 411 23.28 -17.50 -41.13
CA GLY A 411 24.09 -16.99 -40.04
C GLY A 411 25.05 -18.00 -39.41
N ASN A 412 25.66 -17.59 -38.31
CA ASN A 412 26.58 -18.41 -37.52
C ASN A 412 25.86 -19.60 -36.87
N GLN A 413 26.62 -20.68 -36.67
CA GLN A 413 26.17 -21.90 -36.00
C GLN A 413 26.66 -21.92 -34.54
N TYR A 414 25.78 -22.26 -33.61
CA TYR A 414 26.09 -22.31 -32.18
C TYR A 414 25.76 -23.67 -31.57
N GLU A 415 26.61 -24.16 -30.66
CA GLU A 415 26.43 -25.46 -29.99
C GLU A 415 25.33 -25.39 -28.93
N LEU A 416 24.41 -26.35 -28.99
CA LEU A 416 23.35 -26.57 -28.02
C LEU A 416 23.81 -27.59 -26.97
N PHE A 417 23.89 -27.16 -25.73
CA PHE A 417 24.26 -27.98 -24.60
C PHE A 417 23.01 -28.54 -23.90
N PRO A 418 22.94 -29.84 -23.59
CA PRO A 418 21.81 -30.42 -22.88
C PRO A 418 21.70 -29.91 -21.43
N GLU A 419 20.54 -29.40 -21.05
CA GLU A 419 20.16 -29.09 -19.66
C GLU A 419 19.30 -30.23 -19.07
N SER A 420 18.53 -30.92 -19.93
CA SER A 420 17.78 -32.15 -19.65
C SER A 420 17.58 -32.92 -20.97
N GLU A 421 16.83 -34.03 -20.96
CA GLU A 421 16.44 -34.74 -22.19
C GLU A 421 15.60 -33.90 -23.17
N LYS A 422 14.90 -32.87 -22.66
CA LYS A 422 13.98 -32.03 -23.44
C LYS A 422 14.43 -30.59 -23.62
N PHE A 423 15.38 -30.13 -22.80
CA PHE A 423 15.85 -28.74 -22.79
C PHE A 423 17.34 -28.64 -23.09
N TYR A 424 17.70 -27.68 -23.94
CA TYR A 424 19.05 -27.38 -24.37
C TYR A 424 19.32 -25.88 -24.23
N PHE A 425 20.58 -25.46 -24.13
CA PHE A 425 20.95 -24.06 -23.96
C PHE A 425 22.22 -23.67 -24.71
N LEU A 426 22.40 -22.37 -24.92
CA LEU A 426 23.66 -21.80 -25.44
C LEU A 426 24.52 -21.29 -24.27
N LYS A 427 25.84 -21.54 -24.31
CA LYS A 427 26.77 -20.95 -23.33
C LYS A 427 27.08 -19.47 -23.58
N ILE A 428 26.86 -19.01 -24.80
CA ILE A 428 27.24 -17.66 -25.26
C ILE A 428 26.15 -16.61 -25.04
N ALA A 429 24.90 -17.02 -24.82
CA ALA A 429 23.74 -16.15 -24.69
C ALA A 429 22.70 -16.79 -23.78
N ASN A 430 21.81 -16.00 -23.18
CA ASN A 430 20.72 -16.52 -22.36
C ASN A 430 19.58 -17.09 -23.23
N VAL A 431 19.87 -18.20 -23.90
CA VAL A 431 18.99 -18.88 -24.83
C VAL A 431 18.73 -20.30 -24.35
N GLN A 432 17.46 -20.70 -24.28
CA GLN A 432 17.03 -22.09 -24.08
C GLN A 432 16.23 -22.57 -25.30
N VAL A 433 16.37 -23.85 -25.62
CA VAL A 433 15.66 -24.54 -26.69
C VAL A 433 14.95 -25.73 -26.06
N ALA A 434 13.65 -25.88 -26.32
CA ALA A 434 12.90 -27.06 -25.94
C ALA A 434 12.31 -27.74 -27.18
N PHE A 435 12.36 -29.07 -27.24
CA PHE A 435 11.76 -29.83 -28.33
C PHE A 435 10.45 -30.46 -27.88
N GLN A 436 9.41 -30.37 -28.71
CA GLN A 436 8.08 -30.90 -28.42
C GLN A 436 7.74 -32.07 -29.35
N GLU A 437 7.31 -33.17 -28.75
CA GLU A 437 6.85 -34.38 -29.42
C GLU A 437 5.32 -34.39 -29.53
N ASN A 438 4.78 -35.01 -30.58
CA ASN A 438 3.37 -35.38 -30.67
C ASN A 438 3.07 -36.70 -29.92
N SER A 439 1.82 -37.15 -29.95
CA SER A 439 1.36 -38.42 -29.34
C SER A 439 2.05 -39.68 -29.88
N GLU A 440 2.74 -39.57 -31.02
CA GLU A 440 3.47 -40.67 -31.68
C GLU A 440 4.99 -40.60 -31.40
N GLY A 441 5.44 -39.66 -30.56
CA GLY A 441 6.86 -39.48 -30.22
C GLY A 441 7.69 -38.79 -31.30
N LYS A 442 7.06 -38.18 -32.31
CA LYS A 442 7.73 -37.41 -33.38
C LYS A 442 7.85 -35.95 -32.99
N ILE A 443 9.04 -35.38 -33.16
CA ILE A 443 9.30 -33.96 -32.90
C ILE A 443 8.57 -33.11 -33.93
N THR A 444 7.65 -32.27 -33.48
CA THR A 444 6.83 -31.40 -34.34
C THR A 444 7.17 -29.93 -34.18
N LYS A 445 7.70 -29.51 -33.03
CA LYS A 445 8.05 -28.12 -32.75
C LYS A 445 9.34 -28.03 -31.97
N PHE A 446 10.03 -26.90 -32.12
CA PHE A 446 10.94 -26.44 -31.08
C PHE A 446 10.54 -25.04 -30.61
N ILE A 447 10.80 -24.78 -29.33
CA ILE A 447 10.48 -23.53 -28.66
C ILE A 447 11.80 -22.89 -28.26
N LEU A 448 12.05 -21.68 -28.77
CA LEU A 448 13.19 -20.86 -28.41
C LEU A 448 12.77 -19.87 -27.32
N TYR A 449 13.44 -19.93 -26.18
CA TYR A 449 13.33 -18.95 -25.11
C TYR A 449 14.55 -18.03 -25.17
N VAL A 450 14.35 -16.78 -25.55
CA VAL A 450 15.39 -15.74 -25.56
C VAL A 450 14.94 -14.65 -24.60
N ASP A 451 15.68 -14.48 -23.50
CA ASP A 451 15.31 -13.60 -22.40
C ASP A 451 13.86 -13.83 -21.91
N SER A 452 12.95 -12.88 -22.14
CA SER A 452 11.53 -12.96 -21.76
C SER A 452 10.61 -13.28 -22.93
N ARG A 453 11.15 -13.63 -24.11
CA ARG A 453 10.37 -13.95 -25.31
C ARG A 453 10.36 -15.45 -25.55
N LYS A 454 9.18 -15.95 -25.95
CA LYS A 454 8.95 -17.33 -26.40
C LYS A 454 8.67 -17.28 -27.90
N ILE A 455 9.48 -17.97 -28.68
CA ILE A 455 9.31 -18.10 -30.13
C ILE A 455 9.07 -19.57 -30.42
N GLU A 456 7.96 -19.86 -31.11
CA GLU A 456 7.63 -21.23 -31.54
C GLU A 456 7.97 -21.38 -33.03
N ALA A 457 8.59 -22.50 -33.37
CA ALA A 457 8.88 -22.85 -34.75
C ALA A 457 8.42 -24.29 -35.02
N GLU A 458 7.67 -24.45 -36.11
CA GLU A 458 7.17 -25.75 -36.54
C GLU A 458 8.22 -26.46 -37.38
N LYS A 459 8.38 -27.76 -37.14
CA LYS A 459 9.32 -28.58 -37.92
C LYS A 459 8.78 -28.72 -39.33
N GLU A 460 9.58 -28.31 -40.31
CA GLU A 460 9.25 -28.46 -41.72
C GLU A 460 9.19 -29.97 -42.04
N THR A 461 7.98 -30.45 -42.36
CA THR A 461 7.78 -31.80 -42.88
C THR A 461 8.19 -31.82 -44.34
N ARG A 462 9.22 -32.59 -44.67
CA ARG A 462 9.51 -32.98 -46.06
C ARG A 462 8.43 -33.89 -46.61
#